data_AF-A0A844DUW3-F1
#
_entry.id   AF-A0A844DUW3-F1
#
_cell.length_a   1.000
_cell.length_b   1.000
_cell.length_c   1.000
_cell.angle_alpha   90.00
_cell.angle_beta   90.00
_cell.angle_gamma   90.00
#
_symmetry.space_group_name_H-M   'P 1'
#
loop_
_entity.id
_entity.type
_entity.pdbx_description
1 polymer ?
#
loop_
_entity_poly.entity_id
_entity_poly.type
_entity_poly.pdbx_seq_one_letter_code
_entity_poly.pdbx_strand_id
1 'polypeptide(L)'
;MEKRGLISLRGVLLRYLVQTVFCCVLALLLWFAALMCVINSGLALPANQAAQACQKAAQDVLPGMTAATFDETQLDSLCRYALFAAPDSSEVLATNMDAGHLQRAMENRQGKTHWHFGYTQYYMTSKLQDGTVCLLQFDYAVPYAAPALRGKLPDVQTVHSILGILLLVGAVVWSTHRSRKFLARETARLTEVSRQVAEKKGVEEIDFSGAQVREYAETLAALQTMGQELTASLQAQWKMEQQQREQIIQLSHELKTPLAVIEGNADLLAEDEALTPEQREQVEAILRGTEQTRTYLLKIRAQVQTPLKYKRP
;
A
#
# COMPACT_ATOMS: atom_id res chain seq x y z
N MET A 1 19.98 24.91 -15.75
CA MET A 1 18.91 23.97 -15.38
C MET A 1 19.55 22.75 -14.76
N GLU A 2 19.40 22.60 -13.45
CA GLU A 2 19.97 21.52 -12.65
C GLU A 2 19.42 20.18 -13.16
N LYS A 3 20.28 19.31 -13.71
CA LYS A 3 19.91 17.93 -14.03
C LYS A 3 19.69 17.19 -12.71
N ARG A 4 18.52 17.34 -12.09
CA ARG A 4 18.09 16.46 -11.00
C ARG A 4 18.09 15.04 -11.56
N GLY A 5 19.04 14.22 -11.10
CA GLY A 5 19.14 12.83 -11.52
C GLY A 5 17.84 12.11 -11.20
N LEU A 6 17.19 11.56 -12.24
CA LEU A 6 15.99 10.75 -12.08
C LEU A 6 16.33 9.53 -11.21
N ILE A 7 15.50 9.27 -10.21
CA ILE A 7 15.68 8.12 -9.32
C ILE A 7 15.02 6.92 -10.01
N SER A 8 15.68 5.77 -10.09
CA SER A 8 15.03 4.57 -10.61
C SER A 8 13.95 4.07 -9.64
N LEU A 9 12.95 3.37 -10.16
CA LEU A 9 11.91 2.72 -9.35
C LEU A 9 12.54 1.78 -8.32
N ARG A 10 13.58 1.04 -8.73
CA ARG A 10 14.40 0.21 -7.82
C ARG A 10 15.03 1.06 -6.71
N GLY A 11 15.56 2.24 -7.03
CA GLY A 11 16.10 3.18 -6.05
C GLY A 11 15.03 3.72 -5.08
N VAL A 12 13.81 3.97 -5.55
CA VAL A 12 12.68 4.36 -4.69
C VAL A 12 12.31 3.23 -3.73
N LEU A 13 12.19 1.99 -4.23
CA LEU A 13 11.90 0.81 -3.40
C LEU A 13 13.01 0.54 -2.39
N LEU A 14 14.28 0.68 -2.78
CA LEU A 14 15.43 0.53 -1.88
C LEU A 14 15.42 1.60 -0.79
N ARG A 15 15.15 2.86 -1.13
CA ARG A 15 14.99 3.94 -0.15
C ARG A 15 13.86 3.67 0.84
N TYR A 16 12.73 3.15 0.34
CA TYR A 16 11.63 2.71 1.21
C TYR A 16 12.06 1.60 2.17
N LEU A 17 12.77 0.58 1.68
CA LEU A 17 13.27 -0.51 2.51
C LEU A 17 14.20 0.01 3.60
N VAL A 18 15.21 0.80 3.22
CA VAL A 18 16.19 1.38 4.15
C VAL A 18 15.50 2.28 5.17
N GLN A 19 14.56 3.13 4.75
CA GLN A 19 13.80 3.99 5.65
C GLN A 19 12.95 3.18 6.62
N THR A 20 12.31 2.09 6.16
CA THR A 20 11.50 1.23 7.01
C THR A 20 12.35 0.50 8.04
N VAL A 21 13.48 -0.07 7.63
CA VAL A 21 14.45 -0.70 8.54
C VAL A 21 14.93 0.32 9.57
N PHE A 22 15.31 1.52 9.14
CA PHE A 22 15.73 2.59 10.04
C PHE A 22 14.64 2.96 11.05
N CYS A 23 13.39 3.12 10.62
CA CYS A 23 12.27 3.40 11.51
C CYS A 23 12.01 2.26 12.50
N CYS A 24 12.10 1.01 12.07
CA CYS A 24 11.98 -0.15 12.97
C CYS A 24 13.10 -0.19 14.00
N VAL A 25 14.36 0.03 13.58
CA VAL A 25 15.51 0.09 14.49
C VAL A 25 15.34 1.23 15.50
N LEU A 26 14.97 2.43 15.04
CA LEU A 26 14.72 3.57 15.92
C LEU A 26 13.58 3.28 16.92
N ALA A 27 12.49 2.66 16.45
CA ALA A 27 11.38 2.26 17.30
C ALA A 27 11.82 1.25 18.36
N LEU A 28 12.62 0.23 18.00
CA LEU A 28 13.18 -0.74 18.95
C LEU A 28 14.10 -0.08 19.98
N LEU A 29 14.96 0.85 19.55
CA LEU A 29 15.85 1.58 20.44
C LEU A 29 15.06 2.44 21.45
N LEU A 30 14.06 3.17 20.98
CA LEU A 30 13.16 3.95 21.85
C LEU A 30 12.36 3.06 22.79
N TRP A 31 11.89 1.91 22.29
CA TRP A 31 11.16 0.92 23.07
C TRP A 31 12.01 0.33 24.19
N PHE A 32 13.26 -0.02 23.89
CA PHE A 32 14.23 -0.50 24.87
C PHE A 32 14.62 0.58 25.89
N ALA A 33 14.84 1.82 25.43
CA ALA A 33 15.10 2.95 26.32
C ALA A 33 13.94 3.22 27.28
N ALA A 34 12.69 3.10 26.80
CA ALA A 34 11.51 3.21 27.63
C ALA A 34 11.46 2.11 28.71
N LEU A 35 11.80 0.86 28.35
CA LEU A 35 11.91 -0.22 29.33
C LEU A 35 12.94 0.10 30.42
N MET A 36 14.13 0.56 30.03
CA MET A 36 15.18 0.93 30.97
C MET A 36 14.74 2.07 31.90
N CYS A 37 13.99 3.04 31.39
CA CYS A 37 13.42 4.12 32.21
C CYS A 37 12.39 3.59 33.23
N VAL A 38 11.54 2.64 32.84
CA VAL A 38 10.56 2.01 33.74
C VAL A 38 11.24 1.20 34.85
N ILE A 39 12.34 0.50 34.53
CA ILE A 39 13.12 -0.25 35.53
C ILE A 39 13.86 0.73 36.46
N ASN A 40 14.51 1.75 35.91
CA ASN A 40 15.31 2.71 36.69
C ASN A 40 14.45 3.63 37.58
N SER A 41 13.21 3.90 37.18
CA SER A 41 12.23 4.62 38.01
C SER A 41 11.67 3.78 39.17
N GLY A 42 12.02 2.49 39.24
CA GLY A 42 11.55 1.59 40.29
C GLY A 42 10.08 1.19 40.15
N LEU A 43 9.44 1.44 39.00
CA LEU A 43 8.05 1.03 38.74
C LEU A 43 7.94 -0.48 38.46
N ALA A 44 8.98 -1.07 37.86
CA ALA A 44 9.09 -2.49 37.58
C ALA A 44 10.42 -3.04 38.09
N LEU A 45 10.39 -4.22 38.70
CA LEU A 45 11.57 -4.86 39.27
C LEU A 45 12.22 -5.81 38.24
N PRO A 46 13.56 -5.93 38.21
CA PRO A 46 14.25 -6.89 37.34
C PRO A 46 13.73 -8.33 37.51
N ALA A 47 13.68 -9.08 36.40
CA ALA A 47 13.11 -10.43 36.38
C ALA A 47 13.81 -11.46 37.29
N ASN A 48 15.03 -11.17 37.74
CA ASN A 48 15.81 -12.03 38.62
C ASN A 48 15.63 -11.70 40.12
N GLN A 49 14.92 -10.62 40.47
CA GLN A 49 14.88 -10.13 41.83
C GLN A 49 14.12 -11.07 42.78
N ALA A 50 13.02 -11.70 42.32
CA ALA A 50 12.31 -12.71 43.10
C ALA A 50 13.19 -13.94 43.38
N ALA A 51 13.98 -14.39 42.39
CA ALA A 51 14.93 -15.48 42.57
C ALA A 51 16.02 -15.12 43.59
N GLN A 52 16.59 -13.91 43.51
CA GLN A 52 17.59 -13.42 44.47
C GLN A 52 17.02 -13.30 45.89
N ALA A 53 15.78 -12.81 46.03
CA ALA A 53 15.10 -12.71 47.31
C ALA A 53 14.87 -14.08 47.94
N CYS A 54 14.36 -15.05 47.16
CA CYS A 54 14.19 -16.43 47.62
C CYS A 54 15.54 -17.09 47.98
N GLN A 55 16.59 -16.85 47.19
CA GLN A 55 17.93 -17.35 47.48
C GLN A 55 18.48 -16.80 48.81
N LYS A 56 18.36 -15.48 49.01
CA LYS A 56 18.80 -14.82 50.25
C LYS A 56 18.02 -15.34 51.46
N ALA A 57 16.69 -15.46 51.34
CA ALA A 57 15.86 -16.02 52.40
C ALA A 57 16.28 -17.45 52.78
N ALA A 58 16.57 -18.31 51.80
CA ALA A 58 17.00 -19.69 52.04
C ALA A 58 18.37 -19.83 52.70
N GLN A 59 19.28 -18.90 52.42
CA GLN A 59 20.66 -18.96 52.91
C GLN A 59 20.84 -18.25 54.26
N ASP A 60 20.23 -17.08 54.42
CA ASP A 60 20.53 -16.18 55.55
C ASP A 60 19.45 -16.21 56.65
N VAL A 61 18.19 -16.50 56.29
CA VAL A 61 17.03 -16.31 57.18
C VAL A 61 16.48 -17.67 57.66
N LEU A 62 16.15 -18.56 56.73
CA LEU A 62 15.50 -19.84 57.03
C LEU A 62 16.33 -20.81 57.90
N PRO A 63 17.67 -20.92 57.79
CA PRO A 63 18.46 -21.80 58.65
C PRO A 63 18.53 -21.38 60.12
N GLY A 64 18.12 -20.15 60.44
CA GLY A 64 18.05 -19.60 61.80
C GLY A 64 16.70 -19.82 62.50
N MET A 65 15.67 -20.27 61.77
CA MET A 65 14.29 -20.31 62.23
C MET A 65 13.83 -21.71 62.63
N THR A 66 12.77 -21.77 63.43
CA THR A 66 11.94 -22.95 63.70
C THR A 66 10.49 -22.67 63.30
N ALA A 67 9.67 -23.69 63.10
CA ALA A 67 8.26 -23.53 62.75
C ALA A 67 7.47 -22.70 63.78
N ALA A 68 7.86 -22.74 65.06
CA ALA A 68 7.24 -21.95 66.12
C ALA A 68 7.71 -20.48 66.15
N THR A 69 8.85 -20.17 65.54
CA THR A 69 9.43 -18.80 65.47
C THR A 69 9.37 -18.22 64.06
N PHE A 70 8.68 -18.91 63.14
CA PHE A 70 8.57 -18.50 61.75
C PHE A 70 7.77 -17.20 61.65
N ASP A 71 8.43 -16.16 61.16
CA ASP A 71 7.84 -14.84 60.97
C ASP A 71 7.84 -14.50 59.49
N GLU A 72 6.63 -14.46 58.91
CA GLU A 72 6.40 -14.13 57.50
C GLU A 72 6.94 -12.75 57.13
N THR A 73 7.00 -11.82 58.09
CA THR A 73 7.43 -10.44 57.84
C THR A 73 8.92 -10.31 57.57
N GLN A 74 9.70 -11.35 57.87
CA GLN A 74 11.14 -11.42 57.59
C GLN A 74 11.44 -11.91 56.17
N LEU A 75 10.45 -12.46 55.46
CA LEU A 75 10.58 -12.81 54.04
C LEU A 75 10.20 -11.61 53.17
N ASP A 76 10.90 -11.43 52.05
CA ASP A 76 10.53 -10.43 51.06
C ASP A 76 9.13 -10.74 50.50
N SER A 77 8.33 -9.71 50.25
CA SER A 77 7.02 -9.78 49.59
C SER A 77 7.02 -10.54 48.24
N LEU A 78 8.19 -10.71 47.62
CA LEU A 78 8.40 -11.45 46.39
C LEU A 78 8.53 -12.98 46.60
N CYS A 79 8.81 -13.42 47.84
CA CYS A 79 8.98 -14.81 48.19
C CYS A 79 7.63 -15.47 48.46
N ARG A 80 7.22 -16.39 47.59
CA ARG A 80 6.11 -17.31 47.88
C ARG A 80 6.66 -18.50 48.65
N TYR A 81 6.06 -18.89 49.76
CA TYR A 81 6.56 -19.93 50.64
C TYR A 81 5.44 -20.88 51.09
N ALA A 82 5.81 -22.14 51.34
CA ALA A 82 4.98 -23.15 51.98
C ALA A 82 5.83 -23.92 52.99
N LEU A 83 5.43 -23.89 54.26
CA LEU A 83 6.08 -24.56 55.37
C LEU A 83 5.44 -25.92 55.61
N PHE A 84 6.24 -26.98 55.62
CA PHE A 84 5.80 -28.36 55.81
C PHE A 84 6.35 -28.94 57.11
N ALA A 85 5.52 -29.74 57.79
CA ALA A 85 5.86 -30.36 59.07
C ALA A 85 7.06 -31.31 59.00
N ALA A 86 7.27 -31.96 57.85
CA ALA A 86 8.41 -32.87 57.63
C ALA A 86 8.78 -32.96 56.14
N PRO A 87 9.99 -33.47 55.81
CA PRO A 87 10.43 -33.66 54.43
C PRO A 87 9.48 -34.48 53.55
N ASP A 88 8.80 -35.48 54.10
CA ASP A 88 7.89 -36.35 53.33
C ASP A 88 6.41 -36.13 53.67
N SER A 89 6.10 -35.15 54.54
CA SER A 89 4.72 -34.85 54.91
C SER A 89 4.06 -33.92 53.89
N SER A 90 2.78 -34.20 53.61
CA SER A 90 1.90 -33.30 52.85
C SER A 90 1.21 -32.26 53.74
N GLU A 91 1.46 -32.30 55.06
CA GLU A 91 0.90 -31.36 56.02
C GLU A 91 1.58 -29.99 55.92
N VAL A 92 0.79 -28.99 55.56
CA VAL A 92 1.22 -27.59 55.42
C VAL A 92 0.92 -26.86 56.73
N LEU A 93 1.96 -26.34 57.38
CA LEU A 93 1.86 -25.59 58.64
C LEU A 93 1.51 -24.13 58.40
N ALA A 94 2.09 -23.51 57.36
CA ALA A 94 1.86 -22.12 56.98
C ALA A 94 2.18 -21.92 55.49
N THR A 95 1.48 -21.02 54.82
CA THR A 95 1.71 -20.72 53.39
C THR A 95 1.13 -19.35 53.03
N ASN A 96 1.81 -18.63 52.15
CA ASN A 96 1.28 -17.44 51.49
C ASN A 96 0.91 -17.68 50.01
N MET A 97 0.95 -18.94 49.56
CA MET A 97 0.57 -19.34 48.20
C MET A 97 -0.94 -19.47 48.07
N ASP A 98 -1.51 -19.10 46.91
CA ASP A 98 -2.88 -19.47 46.57
C ASP A 98 -3.01 -20.98 46.29
N ALA A 99 -4.26 -21.46 46.22
CA ALA A 99 -4.56 -22.89 46.07
C ALA A 99 -3.92 -23.51 44.82
N GLY A 100 -3.83 -22.77 43.71
CA GLY A 100 -3.21 -23.25 42.47
C GLY A 100 -1.69 -23.35 42.59
N HIS A 101 -1.05 -22.35 43.19
CA HIS A 101 0.39 -22.36 43.46
C HIS A 101 0.78 -23.45 44.47
N LEU A 102 -0.01 -23.63 45.54
CA LEU A 102 0.24 -24.66 46.54
C LEU A 102 0.10 -26.07 45.97
N GLN A 103 -0.94 -26.32 45.15
CA GLN A 103 -1.11 -27.61 44.50
C GLN A 103 0.09 -27.95 43.60
N ARG A 104 0.55 -26.98 42.79
CA ARG A 104 1.72 -27.17 41.90
C ARG A 104 3.00 -27.39 42.68
N ALA A 105 3.18 -26.68 43.80
CA ALA A 105 4.28 -26.90 44.72
C ALA A 105 4.29 -28.34 45.28
N MET A 106 3.13 -28.88 45.67
CA MET A 106 3.01 -30.26 46.15
C MET A 106 3.27 -31.29 45.04
N GLU A 107 2.76 -31.07 43.83
CA GLU A 107 3.02 -31.93 42.66
C GLU A 107 4.51 -31.96 42.31
N ASN A 108 5.18 -30.81 42.34
CA ASN A 108 6.62 -30.71 42.10
C ASN A 108 7.43 -31.50 43.13
N ARG A 109 7.07 -31.45 44.42
CA ARG A 109 7.71 -32.27 45.47
C ARG A 109 7.51 -33.77 45.28
N GLN A 110 6.40 -34.19 44.66
CA GLN A 110 6.15 -35.60 44.27
C GLN A 110 6.90 -36.02 43.00
N GLY A 111 7.76 -35.16 42.43
CA GLY A 111 8.49 -35.42 41.19
C GLY A 111 7.62 -35.33 39.94
N LYS A 112 6.38 -34.83 40.05
CA LYS A 112 5.48 -34.62 38.90
C LYS A 112 5.75 -33.24 38.32
N THR A 113 6.53 -33.19 37.25
CA THR A 113 6.71 -31.95 36.47
C THR A 113 5.75 -31.95 35.29
N HIS A 114 4.61 -31.25 35.43
CA HIS A 114 3.72 -30.99 34.32
C HIS A 114 4.15 -29.72 33.59
N TRP A 115 4.20 -29.78 32.26
CA TRP A 115 4.41 -28.58 31.44
C TRP A 115 3.14 -27.76 31.42
N HIS A 116 3.22 -26.52 31.89
CA HIS A 116 2.12 -25.56 31.89
C HIS A 116 2.42 -24.42 30.91
N PHE A 117 1.49 -24.12 30.02
CA PHE A 117 1.63 -23.05 29.04
C PHE A 117 1.64 -21.68 29.73
N GLY A 118 2.68 -20.89 29.47
CA GLY A 118 2.75 -19.47 29.87
C GLY A 118 3.59 -19.14 31.11
N TYR A 119 3.83 -20.08 32.04
CA TYR A 119 4.58 -19.79 33.28
C TYR A 119 5.39 -20.98 33.81
N THR A 120 6.72 -20.82 33.82
CA THR A 120 7.65 -21.75 34.48
C THR A 120 7.86 -21.31 35.93
N GLN A 121 7.45 -22.16 36.87
CA GLN A 121 7.66 -21.95 38.31
C GLN A 121 8.92 -22.68 38.74
N TYR A 122 9.75 -22.01 39.52
CA TYR A 122 10.97 -22.56 40.08
C TYR A 122 10.79 -22.71 41.58
N TYR A 123 11.34 -23.80 42.12
CA TYR A 123 11.20 -24.15 43.53
C TYR A 123 12.57 -24.40 44.14
N MET A 124 12.72 -24.02 45.40
CA MET A 124 13.91 -24.29 46.20
C MET A 124 13.47 -24.66 47.61
N THR A 125 14.06 -25.71 48.18
CA THR A 125 13.77 -26.16 49.54
C THR A 125 14.89 -25.75 50.49
N SER A 126 14.52 -25.31 51.69
CA SER A 126 15.47 -25.09 52.80
C SER A 126 14.93 -25.76 54.06
N LYS A 127 15.85 -26.33 54.88
CA LYS A 127 15.51 -27.00 56.14
C LYS A 127 15.68 -26.00 57.29
N LEU A 128 14.70 -25.95 58.18
CA LEU A 128 14.74 -25.18 59.42
C LEU A 128 15.46 -25.98 60.53
N GLN A 129 15.80 -25.32 61.64
CA GLN A 129 16.59 -25.94 62.72
C GLN A 129 15.88 -27.11 63.41
N ASP A 130 14.55 -27.11 63.42
CA ASP A 130 13.70 -28.13 64.03
C ASP A 130 13.37 -29.31 63.08
N GLY A 131 13.95 -29.32 61.88
CA GLY A 131 13.72 -30.37 60.88
C GLY A 131 12.49 -30.15 60.00
N THR A 132 11.72 -29.07 60.21
CA THR A 132 10.66 -28.65 59.28
C THR A 132 11.27 -28.14 57.96
N VAL A 133 10.49 -28.21 56.87
CA VAL A 133 10.97 -27.86 55.54
C VAL A 133 10.18 -26.71 54.98
N CYS A 134 10.87 -25.63 54.60
CA CYS A 134 10.29 -24.51 53.90
C CYS A 134 10.58 -24.63 52.40
N LEU A 135 9.52 -24.68 51.60
CA LEU A 135 9.59 -24.63 50.15
C LEU A 135 9.35 -23.19 49.71
N LEU A 136 10.34 -22.61 49.03
CA LEU A 136 10.23 -21.31 48.38
C LEU A 136 9.94 -21.50 46.89
N GLN A 137 8.99 -20.73 46.38
CA GLN A 137 8.64 -20.65 44.97
C GLN A 137 8.96 -19.26 44.44
N PHE A 138 9.55 -19.21 43.25
CA PHE A 138 9.76 -17.97 42.49
C PHE A 138 9.49 -18.19 41.00
N ASP A 139 9.23 -17.10 40.30
CA ASP A 139 9.12 -17.03 38.85
C ASP A 139 10.10 -15.97 38.31
N TYR A 140 10.50 -16.10 37.04
CA TYR A 140 11.29 -15.07 36.33
C TYR A 140 10.37 -14.05 35.64
N ALA A 141 9.28 -13.66 36.30
CA ALA A 141 8.45 -12.57 35.82
C ALA A 141 9.10 -11.23 36.18
N VAL A 142 8.73 -10.14 35.50
CA VAL A 142 9.06 -8.76 35.89
C VAL A 142 7.92 -8.25 36.78
N PRO A 143 7.99 -8.38 38.12
CA PRO A 143 6.87 -8.02 38.97
C PRO A 143 6.73 -6.50 39.06
N TYR A 144 5.47 -6.04 39.16
CA TYR A 144 5.18 -4.65 39.51
C TYR A 144 5.76 -4.31 40.88
N ALA A 145 6.29 -3.09 41.04
CA ALA A 145 6.84 -2.66 42.32
C ALA A 145 5.78 -2.57 43.42
N ALA A 146 4.55 -2.15 43.11
CA ALA A 146 3.47 -2.08 44.08
C ALA A 146 2.82 -3.46 44.30
N PRO A 147 2.78 -3.99 45.54
CA PRO A 147 2.18 -5.29 45.84
C PRO A 147 0.69 -5.38 45.46
N ALA A 148 -0.06 -4.29 45.57
CA ALA A 148 -1.50 -4.23 45.27
C ALA A 148 -1.85 -4.40 43.77
N LEU A 149 -0.87 -4.20 42.88
CA LEU A 149 -1.03 -4.38 41.43
C LEU A 149 -0.70 -5.81 40.97
N ARG A 150 0.01 -6.57 41.82
CA ARG A 150 0.36 -7.97 41.57
C ARG A 150 -0.93 -8.81 41.67
N GLY A 151 -1.41 -9.33 40.53
CA GLY A 151 -2.61 -10.17 40.44
C GLY A 151 -3.88 -9.52 39.86
N LYS A 152 -3.90 -8.19 39.63
CA LYS A 152 -5.04 -7.50 38.96
C LYS A 152 -4.77 -7.11 37.51
N LEU A 153 -3.50 -6.94 37.15
CA LEU A 153 -3.07 -6.59 35.80
C LEU A 153 -2.26 -7.75 35.18
N PRO A 154 -2.28 -7.90 33.83
CA PRO A 154 -1.36 -8.80 33.14
C PRO A 154 0.08 -8.39 33.43
N ASP A 155 1.01 -9.33 33.38
CA ASP A 155 2.43 -9.04 33.67
C ASP A 155 2.97 -7.89 32.82
N VAL A 156 3.87 -7.11 33.43
CA VAL A 156 4.58 -5.99 32.78
C VAL A 156 5.17 -6.44 31.44
N GLN A 157 5.74 -7.64 31.39
CA GLN A 157 6.33 -8.23 30.19
C GLN A 157 5.31 -8.41 29.06
N THR A 158 4.09 -8.85 29.37
CA THR A 158 3.03 -9.08 28.37
C THR A 158 2.52 -7.76 27.82
N VAL A 159 2.22 -6.80 28.71
CA VAL A 159 1.78 -5.45 28.31
C VAL A 159 2.85 -4.75 27.48
N HIS A 160 4.11 -4.83 27.91
CA HIS A 160 5.25 -4.30 27.18
C HIS A 160 5.41 -4.98 25.80
N SER A 161 5.32 -6.31 25.72
CA SER A 161 5.43 -7.02 24.44
C SER A 161 4.33 -6.61 23.45
N ILE A 162 3.08 -6.49 23.90
CA ILE A 162 1.96 -6.06 23.05
C ILE A 162 2.17 -4.64 22.53
N LEU A 163 2.54 -3.70 23.40
CA LEU A 163 2.78 -2.31 23.01
C LEU A 163 3.98 -2.18 22.05
N GLY A 164 5.04 -2.97 22.24
CA GLY A 164 6.18 -3.03 21.33
C GLY A 164 5.79 -3.52 19.94
N ILE A 165 4.94 -4.55 19.85
CA ILE A 165 4.40 -5.04 18.58
C ILE A 165 3.56 -3.95 17.90
N LEU A 166 2.67 -3.29 18.65
CA LEU A 166 1.84 -2.19 18.11
C LEU A 166 2.69 -1.03 17.58
N LEU A 167 3.77 -0.68 18.29
CA LEU A 167 4.72 0.35 17.85
C LEU A 167 5.41 -0.03 16.53
N LEU A 168 5.87 -1.27 16.41
CA LEU A 168 6.49 -1.77 15.19
C LEU A 168 5.52 -1.78 14.00
N VAL A 169 4.29 -2.27 14.22
CA VAL A 169 3.23 -2.24 13.20
C VAL A 169 2.94 -0.80 12.78
N GLY A 170 2.84 0.13 13.74
CA GLY A 170 2.66 1.55 13.47
C GLY A 170 3.78 2.15 12.62
N ALA A 171 5.05 1.83 12.93
CA ALA A 171 6.21 2.29 12.18
C ALA A 171 6.19 1.80 10.72
N VAL A 172 5.85 0.52 10.50
CA VAL A 172 5.72 -0.07 9.17
C VAL A 172 4.56 0.55 8.38
N VAL A 173 3.39 0.70 9.01
CA VAL A 173 2.21 1.31 8.37
C VAL A 173 2.49 2.76 7.99
N TRP A 174 3.13 3.53 8.87
CA TRP A 174 3.51 4.92 8.59
C TRP A 174 4.50 5.03 7.42
N SER A 175 5.54 4.19 7.40
CA SER A 175 6.52 4.14 6.30
C SER A 175 5.86 3.77 4.97
N THR A 176 4.95 2.79 4.99
CA THR A 176 4.18 2.33 3.84
C THR A 176 3.28 3.45 3.30
N HIS A 177 2.54 4.12 4.19
CA HIS A 177 1.63 5.20 3.81
C HIS A 177 2.37 6.38 3.15
N ARG A 178 3.54 6.75 3.68
CA ARG A 178 4.38 7.79 3.09
C ARG A 178 4.85 7.44 1.68
N SER A 179 5.30 6.21 1.47
CA SER A 179 5.81 5.75 0.17
C SER A 179 4.70 5.54 -0.86
N ARG A 180 3.54 5.04 -0.41
CA ARG A 180 2.34 4.91 -1.25
C ARG A 180 1.88 6.27 -1.78
N LYS A 181 1.87 7.31 -0.94
CA LYS A 181 1.45 8.66 -1.34
C LYS A 181 2.36 9.26 -2.43
N PHE A 182 3.65 8.94 -2.41
CA PHE A 182 4.60 9.36 -3.45
C PHE A 182 4.31 8.64 -4.78
N LEU A 183 4.27 7.30 -4.77
CA LEU A 183 4.01 6.51 -5.98
C LEU A 183 2.63 6.77 -6.59
N ALA A 184 1.60 6.96 -5.76
CA ALA A 184 0.25 7.27 -6.25
C ALA A 184 0.19 8.58 -7.03
N ARG A 185 0.99 9.60 -6.65
CA ARG A 185 1.05 10.88 -7.37
C ARG A 185 1.72 10.74 -8.73
N GLU A 186 2.84 10.01 -8.80
CA GLU A 186 3.55 9.71 -10.05
C GLU A 186 2.65 8.91 -11.01
N THR A 187 1.99 7.86 -10.50
CA THR A 187 1.06 7.05 -11.32
C THR A 187 -0.15 7.86 -11.79
N ALA A 188 -0.77 8.67 -10.94
CA ALA A 188 -1.92 9.50 -11.32
C ALA A 188 -1.57 10.48 -12.46
N ARG A 189 -0.36 11.05 -12.45
CA ARG A 189 0.12 11.92 -13.53
C ARG A 189 0.26 11.16 -14.85
N LEU A 190 0.86 9.97 -14.83
CA LEU A 190 0.97 9.12 -16.03
C LEU A 190 -0.42 8.76 -16.59
N THR A 191 -1.37 8.42 -15.71
CA THR A 191 -2.75 8.12 -16.10
C THR A 191 -3.44 9.33 -16.74
N GLU A 192 -3.25 10.53 -16.17
CA GLU A 192 -3.86 11.75 -16.71
C GLU A 192 -3.28 12.13 -18.08
N VAL A 193 -1.96 12.06 -18.25
CA VAL A 193 -1.30 12.30 -19.55
C VAL A 193 -1.79 11.30 -20.59
N SER A 194 -1.84 10.01 -20.23
CA SER A 194 -2.36 8.96 -21.12
C SER A 194 -3.81 9.23 -21.55
N ARG A 195 -4.67 9.68 -20.62
CA ARG A 195 -6.05 10.06 -20.91
C ARG A 195 -6.13 11.24 -21.88
N GLN A 196 -5.30 12.27 -21.69
CA GLN A 196 -5.29 13.45 -22.58
C GLN A 196 -4.85 13.11 -24.00
N VAL A 197 -3.85 12.22 -24.15
CA VAL A 197 -3.44 11.70 -25.46
C VAL A 197 -4.58 10.88 -26.10
N ALA A 198 -5.28 10.04 -25.31
CA ALA A 198 -6.42 9.26 -25.80
C ALA A 198 -7.62 10.13 -26.23
N GLU A 199 -7.84 11.27 -25.56
CA GLU A 199 -8.84 12.28 -25.91
C GLU A 199 -8.46 13.10 -27.16
N LYS A 200 -7.34 12.76 -27.84
CA LYS A 200 -6.81 13.44 -29.04
C LYS A 200 -6.53 14.93 -28.83
N LYS A 201 -6.18 15.34 -27.60
CA LYS A 201 -5.69 16.71 -27.37
C LYS A 201 -4.37 16.92 -28.09
N GLY A 202 -4.13 18.14 -28.53
CA GLY A 202 -2.85 18.52 -29.14
C GLY A 202 -1.71 18.26 -28.17
N VAL A 203 -0.63 17.64 -28.66
CA VAL A 203 0.56 17.31 -27.85
C VAL A 203 1.16 18.56 -27.19
N GLU A 204 1.01 19.73 -27.84
CA GLU A 204 1.46 21.03 -27.32
C GLU A 204 0.75 21.47 -26.03
N GLU A 205 -0.45 20.95 -25.76
CA GLU A 205 -1.23 21.28 -24.56
C GLU A 205 -0.92 20.35 -23.36
N ILE A 206 -0.13 19.28 -23.57
CA ILE A 206 0.10 18.23 -22.58
C ILE A 206 1.48 18.42 -21.94
N ASP A 207 1.53 18.54 -20.61
CA ASP A 207 2.78 18.57 -19.85
C ASP A 207 3.33 17.15 -19.63
N PHE A 208 4.30 16.75 -20.46
CA PHE A 208 5.04 15.49 -20.32
C PHE A 208 6.25 15.59 -19.36
N SER A 209 6.48 16.75 -18.74
CA SER A 209 7.67 17.00 -17.92
C SER A 209 7.44 16.69 -16.43
N GLY A 210 8.53 16.56 -15.66
CA GLY A 210 8.49 16.58 -14.19
C GLY A 210 8.23 15.23 -13.49
N ALA A 211 8.34 14.10 -14.20
CA ALA A 211 8.48 12.81 -13.53
C ALA A 211 9.76 12.79 -12.70
N GLN A 212 9.67 12.34 -11.44
CA GLN A 212 10.83 12.19 -10.56
C GLN A 212 11.46 10.81 -10.65
N VAL A 213 10.74 9.86 -11.25
CA VAL A 213 11.14 8.47 -11.40
C VAL A 213 11.49 8.19 -12.86
N ARG A 214 12.65 7.58 -13.10
CA ARG A 214 13.19 7.38 -14.46
C ARG A 214 12.26 6.57 -15.37
N GLU A 215 11.72 5.47 -14.87
CA GLU A 215 10.82 4.59 -15.62
C GLU A 215 9.49 5.31 -15.98
N TYR A 216 9.02 6.23 -15.13
CA TYR A 216 7.86 7.06 -15.44
C TYR A 216 8.21 8.16 -16.45
N ALA A 217 9.42 8.72 -16.39
CA ALA A 217 9.90 9.66 -17.40
C ALA A 217 10.04 9.02 -18.78
N GLU A 218 10.57 7.79 -18.85
CA GLU A 218 10.69 7.01 -20.09
C GLU A 218 9.32 6.70 -20.70
N THR A 219 8.33 6.33 -19.87
CA THR A 219 6.96 6.08 -20.34
C THR A 219 6.24 7.35 -20.80
N LEU A 220 6.45 8.49 -20.12
CA LEU A 220 5.94 9.79 -20.58
C LEU A 220 6.57 10.21 -21.92
N ALA A 221 7.88 9.98 -22.11
CA ALA A 221 8.55 10.27 -23.38
C ALA A 221 8.02 9.39 -24.53
N ALA A 222 7.73 8.12 -24.25
CA ALA A 222 7.09 7.23 -25.22
C ALA A 222 5.67 7.72 -25.58
N LEU A 223 4.86 8.12 -24.59
CA LEU A 223 3.53 8.69 -24.82
C LEU A 223 3.59 10.00 -25.61
N GLN A 224 4.58 10.85 -25.35
CA GLN A 224 4.80 12.07 -26.13
C GLN A 224 5.07 11.74 -27.60
N THR A 225 5.98 10.79 -27.85
CA THR A 225 6.31 10.35 -29.22
C THR A 225 5.07 9.79 -29.92
N MET A 226 4.29 8.93 -29.25
CA MET A 226 3.03 8.40 -29.79
C MET A 226 2.01 9.51 -30.09
N GLY A 227 1.89 10.50 -29.20
CA GLY A 227 1.04 11.66 -29.42
C GLY A 227 1.45 12.45 -30.67
N GLN A 228 2.76 12.68 -30.85
CA GLN A 228 3.29 13.41 -32.00
C GLN A 228 3.00 12.70 -33.32
N GLU A 229 3.25 11.39 -33.38
CA GLU A 229 2.94 10.56 -34.55
C GLU A 229 1.43 10.53 -34.85
N LEU A 230 0.59 10.47 -33.82
CA LEU A 230 -0.86 10.52 -33.98
C LEU A 230 -1.32 11.88 -34.54
N THR A 231 -0.81 12.98 -34.00
CA THR A 231 -1.11 14.33 -34.51
C THR A 231 -0.63 14.49 -35.96
N ALA A 232 0.57 14.02 -36.27
CA ALA A 232 1.12 14.07 -37.63
C ALA A 232 0.26 13.25 -38.63
N SER A 233 -0.15 12.05 -38.24
CA SER A 233 -1.02 11.20 -39.07
C SER A 233 -2.40 11.83 -39.29
N LEU A 234 -3.00 12.42 -38.25
CA LEU A 234 -4.27 13.15 -38.37
C LEU A 234 -4.14 14.37 -39.29
N GLN A 235 -3.06 15.14 -39.16
CA GLN A 235 -2.79 16.28 -40.05
C GLN A 235 -2.59 15.83 -41.51
N ALA A 236 -1.88 14.73 -41.73
CA ALA A 236 -1.68 14.17 -43.08
C ALA A 236 -3.02 13.70 -43.69
N GLN A 237 -3.85 12.98 -42.93
CA GLN A 237 -5.18 12.56 -43.38
C GLN A 237 -6.05 13.76 -43.74
N TRP A 238 -6.05 14.78 -42.88
CA TRP A 238 -6.84 15.98 -43.13
C TRP A 238 -6.38 16.74 -44.37
N LYS A 239 -5.05 16.88 -44.56
CA LYS A 239 -4.49 17.50 -45.77
C LYS A 239 -4.87 16.72 -47.03
N MET A 240 -4.83 15.40 -46.97
CA MET A 240 -5.22 14.53 -48.10
C MET A 240 -6.71 14.66 -48.44
N GLU A 241 -7.57 14.68 -47.42
CA GLU A 241 -9.01 14.90 -47.63
C GLU A 241 -9.27 16.29 -48.23
N GLN A 242 -8.58 17.32 -47.76
CA GLN A 242 -8.69 18.67 -48.30
C GLN A 242 -8.27 18.73 -49.77
N GLN A 243 -7.14 18.12 -50.13
CA GLN A 243 -6.67 18.04 -51.52
C GLN A 243 -7.67 17.28 -52.42
N GLN A 244 -8.22 16.17 -51.94
CA GLN A 244 -9.24 15.42 -52.68
C GLN A 244 -10.49 16.27 -52.93
N ARG A 245 -10.94 17.04 -51.93
CA ARG A 245 -12.07 17.96 -52.07
C ARG A 245 -11.80 19.05 -53.11
N GLU A 246 -10.61 19.66 -53.08
CA GLU A 246 -10.20 20.67 -54.04
C GLU A 246 -10.17 20.13 -55.48
N GLN A 247 -9.63 18.91 -55.67
CA GLN A 247 -9.64 18.23 -56.96
C GLN A 247 -11.06 18.00 -57.49
N ILE A 248 -11.99 17.54 -56.64
CA ILE A 248 -13.39 17.34 -57.06
C ILE A 248 -14.04 18.67 -57.45
N ILE A 249 -13.78 19.77 -56.73
CA ILE A 249 -14.30 21.09 -57.06
C ILE A 249 -13.74 21.59 -58.40
N GLN A 250 -12.44 21.39 -58.64
CA GLN A 250 -11.80 21.78 -59.88
C GLN A 250 -12.36 20.96 -61.06
N LEU A 251 -12.42 19.64 -60.94
CA LEU A 251 -12.99 18.75 -61.97
C LEU A 251 -14.46 19.12 -62.26
N SER A 252 -15.23 19.42 -61.22
CA SER A 252 -16.62 19.90 -61.36
C SER A 252 -16.68 21.21 -62.16
N HIS A 253 -15.77 22.14 -61.92
CA HIS A 253 -15.70 23.39 -62.69
C HIS A 253 -15.32 23.14 -64.14
N GLU A 254 -14.30 22.32 -64.39
CA GLU A 254 -13.80 22.00 -65.73
C GLU A 254 -14.85 21.26 -66.58
N LEU A 255 -15.65 20.38 -65.98
CA LEU A 255 -16.72 19.65 -66.67
C LEU A 255 -17.95 20.51 -66.98
N LYS A 256 -18.16 21.64 -66.28
CA LYS A 256 -19.30 22.54 -66.53
C LYS A 256 -19.26 23.14 -67.94
N THR A 257 -18.07 23.55 -68.39
CA THR A 257 -17.88 24.19 -69.70
C THR A 257 -18.21 23.27 -70.89
N PRO A 258 -17.62 22.06 -71.03
CA PRO A 258 -17.95 21.18 -72.14
C PRO A 258 -19.41 20.70 -72.08
N LEU A 259 -19.99 20.49 -70.89
CA LEU A 259 -21.42 20.17 -70.78
C LEU A 259 -22.31 21.32 -71.30
N ALA A 260 -21.98 22.57 -70.98
CA ALA A 260 -22.72 23.73 -71.50
C ALA A 260 -22.58 23.89 -73.03
N VAL A 261 -21.43 23.50 -73.61
CA VAL A 261 -21.23 23.49 -75.06
C VAL A 261 -22.05 22.37 -75.72
N ILE A 262 -22.08 21.16 -75.13
CA ILE A 262 -22.90 20.05 -75.65
C ILE A 262 -24.40 20.40 -75.57
N GLU A 263 -24.84 20.95 -74.44
CA GLU A 263 -26.21 21.43 -74.22
C GLU A 263 -26.58 22.50 -75.27
N GLY A 264 -25.76 23.56 -75.41
CA GLY A 264 -26.03 24.62 -76.39
C GLY A 264 -26.01 24.14 -77.86
N ASN A 265 -25.12 23.23 -78.23
CA ASN A 265 -25.11 22.64 -79.57
C ASN A 265 -26.34 21.75 -79.82
N ALA A 266 -26.77 20.99 -78.81
CA ALA A 266 -27.96 20.15 -78.91
C ALA A 266 -29.25 20.98 -78.94
N ASP A 267 -29.32 22.08 -78.19
CA ASP A 267 -30.42 23.05 -78.23
C ASP A 267 -30.54 23.68 -79.64
N LEU A 268 -29.43 24.11 -80.24
CA LEU A 268 -29.41 24.64 -81.61
C LEU A 268 -29.88 23.59 -82.64
N LEU A 269 -29.48 22.33 -82.48
CA LEU A 269 -29.95 21.24 -83.34
C LEU A 269 -31.46 21.01 -83.16
N ALA A 270 -31.98 21.11 -81.94
CA ALA A 270 -33.40 20.90 -81.65
C ALA A 270 -34.33 21.95 -82.31
N GLU A 271 -33.80 23.12 -82.67
CA GLU A 271 -34.51 24.19 -83.38
C GLU A 271 -34.62 23.95 -84.91
N ASP A 272 -33.90 22.98 -85.48
CA ASP A 272 -33.94 22.69 -86.92
C ASP A 272 -35.19 21.88 -87.31
N GLU A 273 -36.08 22.51 -88.09
CA GLU A 273 -37.33 21.89 -88.59
C GLU A 273 -37.10 20.76 -89.62
N ALA A 274 -35.88 20.60 -90.14
CA ALA A 274 -35.54 19.58 -91.14
C ALA A 274 -35.12 18.22 -90.53
N LEU A 275 -35.10 18.07 -89.20
CA LEU A 275 -34.75 16.81 -88.53
C LEU A 275 -35.79 15.71 -88.76
N THR A 276 -35.34 14.47 -88.98
CA THR A 276 -36.25 13.31 -88.95
C THR A 276 -36.72 13.04 -87.52
N PRO A 277 -37.87 12.34 -87.33
CA PRO A 277 -38.37 11.99 -86.00
C PRO A 277 -37.34 11.26 -85.13
N GLU A 278 -36.55 10.36 -85.72
CA GLU A 278 -35.52 9.59 -85.03
C GLU A 278 -34.33 10.47 -84.59
N GLN A 279 -33.94 11.44 -85.42
CA GLN A 279 -32.87 12.38 -85.06
C GLN A 279 -33.30 13.32 -83.93
N ARG A 280 -34.57 13.75 -83.95
CA ARG A 280 -35.16 14.56 -82.87
C ARG A 280 -35.18 13.83 -81.54
N GLU A 281 -35.55 12.55 -81.54
CA GLU A 281 -35.50 11.71 -80.33
C GLU A 281 -34.07 11.57 -79.78
N GLN A 282 -33.06 11.47 -80.66
CA GLN A 282 -31.65 11.42 -80.26
C GLN A 282 -31.18 12.74 -79.65
N VAL A 283 -31.55 13.89 -80.22
CA VAL A 283 -31.22 15.21 -79.68
C VAL A 283 -31.87 15.40 -78.29
N GLU A 284 -33.15 15.02 -78.13
CA GLU A 284 -33.82 15.04 -76.83
C GLU A 284 -33.19 14.08 -75.81
N ALA A 285 -32.65 12.93 -76.26
CA ALA A 285 -31.89 12.02 -75.40
C ALA A 285 -30.55 12.63 -74.95
N ILE A 286 -29.84 13.34 -75.83
CA ILE A 286 -28.60 14.08 -75.50
C ILE A 286 -28.91 15.14 -74.45
N LEU A 287 -29.92 15.99 -74.69
CA LEU A 287 -30.32 17.06 -73.77
C LEU A 287 -30.67 16.53 -72.38
N ARG A 288 -31.48 15.47 -72.31
CA ARG A 288 -31.80 14.78 -71.04
C ARG A 288 -30.55 14.22 -70.36
N GLY A 289 -29.63 13.62 -71.11
CA GLY A 289 -28.37 13.08 -70.59
C GLY A 289 -27.44 14.15 -70.03
N THR A 290 -27.30 15.29 -70.72
CA THR A 290 -26.53 16.45 -70.23
C THR A 290 -27.13 17.02 -68.95
N GLU A 291 -28.46 17.17 -68.88
CA GLU A 291 -29.12 17.72 -67.70
C GLU A 291 -29.04 16.79 -66.48
N GLN A 292 -29.17 15.48 -66.69
CA GLN A 292 -28.91 14.48 -65.64
C GLN A 292 -27.46 14.57 -65.13
N THR A 293 -26.49 14.63 -66.04
CA THR A 293 -25.07 14.73 -65.69
C THR A 293 -24.79 16.01 -64.90
N ARG A 294 -25.36 17.14 -65.32
CA ARG A 294 -25.28 18.42 -64.61
C ARG A 294 -25.84 18.31 -63.19
N THR A 295 -27.00 17.67 -63.04
CA THR A 295 -27.65 17.45 -61.74
C THR A 295 -26.78 16.60 -60.80
N TYR A 296 -26.18 15.51 -61.30
CA TYR A 296 -25.26 14.69 -60.51
C TYR A 296 -24.02 15.47 -60.06
N LEU A 297 -23.46 16.28 -60.96
CA LEU A 297 -22.26 17.06 -60.72
C LEU A 297 -22.51 18.17 -59.69
N LEU A 298 -23.68 18.81 -59.71
CA LEU A 298 -24.14 19.73 -58.66
C LEU A 298 -24.28 19.02 -57.29
N LYS A 299 -24.82 17.80 -57.26
CA LYS A 299 -24.98 17.01 -56.04
C LYS A 299 -23.65 16.62 -55.41
N ILE A 300 -22.67 16.18 -56.21
CA ILE A 300 -21.32 15.84 -55.75
C ILE A 300 -20.63 17.09 -55.18
N ARG A 301 -20.72 18.23 -55.89
CA ARG A 301 -20.16 19.49 -55.42
C ARG A 301 -20.76 19.93 -54.08
N ALA A 302 -22.08 19.81 -53.92
CA ALA A 302 -22.75 20.15 -52.67
C ALA A 302 -22.28 19.27 -51.50
N GLN A 303 -22.08 17.96 -51.71
CA GLN A 303 -21.52 17.07 -50.69
C GLN A 303 -20.11 17.47 -50.27
N VAL A 304 -19.25 17.80 -51.22
CA VAL A 304 -17.86 18.20 -50.98
C VAL A 304 -17.73 19.56 -50.29
N GLN A 305 -18.71 20.45 -50.47
CA GLN A 305 -18.75 21.76 -49.81
C GLN A 305 -19.26 21.71 -48.36
N THR A 306 -19.90 20.61 -47.93
CA THR A 306 -20.29 20.50 -46.52
C THR A 306 -19.06 20.46 -45.60
N PRO A 307 -19.04 21.25 -44.51
CA PRO A 307 -17.88 21.33 -43.63
C PRO A 307 -17.57 19.97 -42.99
N LEU A 308 -16.28 19.71 -42.81
CA LEU A 308 -15.80 18.52 -42.12
C LEU A 308 -16.37 18.45 -40.71
N LYS A 309 -16.85 17.26 -40.30
CA LYS A 309 -17.30 17.01 -38.92
C LYS A 309 -16.17 17.07 -37.90
N TYR A 310 -14.90 17.04 -38.33
CA TYR A 310 -13.75 17.11 -37.45
C TYR A 310 -13.39 18.58 -37.18
N LYS A 311 -13.44 18.96 -35.90
CA LYS A 311 -12.78 20.19 -35.43
C LYS A 311 -11.29 20.12 -35.81
N ARG A 312 -10.72 21.26 -36.19
CA ARG A 312 -9.27 21.39 -36.33
C ARG A 312 -8.60 20.80 -35.07
N PRO A 313 -7.53 19.98 -35.20
CA PRO A 313 -6.62 19.73 -34.10
C PRO A 313 -6.07 21.06 -33.56
#